data_AF-A0A3M0GYC3-F1
#
_entry.id   AF-A0A3M0GYC3-F1
#
_cell.length_a   1.000
_cell.length_b   1.000
_cell.length_c   1.000
_cell.angle_alpha   90.00
_cell.angle_beta   90.00
_cell.angle_gamma   90.00
#
_symmetry.space_group_name_H-M   'P 1'
#
loop_
_entity.id
_entity.type
_entity.pdbx_description
1 polymer ?
#
loop_
_entity_poly.entity_id
_entity_poly.type
_entity_poly.pdbx_seq_one_letter_code
_entity_poly.pdbx_strand_id
1 'polypeptide(L)'
;MSDTFTAITVTDAAEIVTAPRQGVETSGMELARAHGTHYIEDSVGVYLMRDPAGSNRWVLDPTTISGEALDSTYANGPEHGNCECGRPNECERIASHMGRRAALPNGEELLVMLATALGYELHPIS
;
A
#
# COMPACT_ATOMS: atom_id res chain seq x y z
N MET A 1 -12.33 18.24 21.98
CA MET A 1 -11.58 17.94 20.75
C MET A 1 -12.39 16.85 20.08
N SER A 2 -13.05 17.17 18.97
CA SER A 2 -13.84 16.19 18.22
C SER A 2 -12.92 15.55 17.20
N ASP A 3 -12.68 14.25 17.35
CA ASP A 3 -11.99 13.45 16.37
C ASP A 3 -12.93 13.25 15.19
N THR A 4 -12.60 13.89 14.07
CA THR A 4 -13.29 13.68 12.80
C THR A 4 -12.72 12.41 12.18
N PHE A 5 -13.40 11.28 12.37
CA PHE A 5 -13.12 10.07 11.60
C PHE A 5 -13.69 10.24 10.20
N THR A 6 -12.82 10.26 9.18
CA THR A 6 -13.23 10.18 7.78
C THR A 6 -13.65 8.75 7.51
N ALA A 7 -14.94 8.46 7.72
CA ALA A 7 -15.51 7.25 7.18
C ALA A 7 -15.60 7.40 5.64
N ILE A 8 -15.27 6.33 4.94
CA ILE A 8 -15.36 6.21 3.48
C ILE A 8 -16.58 5.35 3.18
N THR A 9 -17.55 5.90 2.45
CA THR A 9 -18.64 5.07 1.91
C THR A 9 -18.21 4.54 0.55
N VAL A 10 -18.17 3.23 0.40
CA VAL A 10 -18.25 2.61 -0.93
C VAL A 10 -19.72 2.74 -1.34
N THR A 11 -20.06 3.81 -2.08
CA THR A 11 -21.42 4.01 -2.60
C THR A 11 -21.66 3.09 -3.78
N ASP A 12 -21.94 1.83 -3.46
CA ASP A 12 -22.98 0.99 -4.03
C ASP A 12 -22.71 -0.44 -3.54
N ALA A 13 -23.57 -0.94 -2.65
CA ALA A 13 -23.66 -2.38 -2.39
C ALA A 13 -24.33 -3.13 -3.57
N ALA A 14 -24.43 -2.49 -4.74
CA ALA A 14 -24.99 -3.03 -5.97
C ALA A 14 -23.84 -3.52 -6.85
N GLU A 15 -23.47 -4.78 -6.63
CA GLU A 15 -22.41 -5.50 -7.34
C GLU A 15 -21.02 -4.86 -7.20
N ILE A 16 -20.05 -5.65 -6.76
CA ILE A 16 -18.70 -5.49 -7.30
C ILE A 16 -18.86 -5.76 -8.79
N VAL A 17 -19.27 -4.76 -9.56
CA VAL A 17 -19.18 -4.79 -11.01
C VAL A 17 -17.69 -4.74 -11.25
N THR A 18 -17.09 -5.92 -11.32
CA THR A 18 -15.76 -6.08 -11.88
C THR A 18 -15.88 -5.56 -13.30
N ALA A 19 -15.63 -4.26 -13.50
CA ALA A 19 -15.25 -3.78 -14.81
C ALA A 19 -14.17 -4.75 -15.30
N PRO A 20 -14.28 -5.29 -16.52
CA PRO A 20 -13.25 -6.18 -17.03
C PRO A 20 -11.91 -5.47 -16.84
N ARG A 21 -10.97 -6.12 -16.13
CA ARG A 21 -9.61 -5.62 -15.93
C ARG A 21 -8.98 -5.42 -17.31
N GLN A 22 -9.18 -4.24 -17.89
CA GLN A 22 -8.50 -3.82 -19.11
C GLN A 22 -7.12 -3.34 -18.66
N GLY A 23 -6.14 -4.24 -18.61
CA GLY A 23 -4.74 -3.85 -18.46
C GLY A 23 -3.88 -4.78 -17.61
N VAL A 24 -3.46 -5.88 -18.22
CA VAL A 24 -2.18 -6.60 -18.06
C VAL A 24 -1.74 -7.00 -16.64
N GLU A 25 -1.61 -8.32 -16.44
CA GLU A 25 -0.82 -8.97 -15.38
C GLU A 25 0.68 -8.64 -15.53
N THR A 26 1.06 -7.37 -15.50
CA THR A 26 2.46 -6.96 -15.56
C THR A 26 2.99 -6.88 -14.14
N SER A 27 4.00 -7.71 -13.83
CA SER A 27 4.71 -7.63 -12.56
C SER A 27 5.33 -6.25 -12.37
N GLY A 28 5.54 -5.82 -11.12
CA GLY A 28 6.20 -4.53 -10.86
C GLY A 28 7.60 -4.43 -11.51
N MET A 29 8.30 -5.56 -11.62
CA MET A 29 9.57 -5.67 -12.33
C MET A 29 9.45 -5.35 -13.82
N GLU A 30 8.45 -5.90 -14.51
CA GLU A 30 8.22 -5.64 -15.93
C GLU A 30 7.80 -4.19 -16.17
N LEU A 31 6.99 -3.62 -15.27
CA LEU A 31 6.60 -2.20 -15.34
C LEU A 31 7.83 -1.31 -15.20
N ALA A 32 8.67 -1.53 -14.19
CA ALA A 32 9.91 -0.76 -14.01
C ALA A 32 10.81 -0.86 -15.25
N ARG A 33 10.95 -2.05 -15.83
CA ARG A 33 11.70 -2.25 -17.08
C ARG A 33 11.12 -1.45 -18.24
N ALA A 34 9.80 -1.47 -18.43
CA ALA A 34 9.13 -0.73 -19.49
C ALA A 34 9.35 0.80 -19.38
N HIS A 35 9.53 1.30 -18.16
CA HIS A 35 9.85 2.70 -17.88
C HIS A 35 11.36 3.01 -17.81
N GLY A 36 12.23 2.02 -18.01
CA GLY A 36 13.69 2.19 -17.89
C GLY A 36 14.17 2.55 -16.48
N THR A 37 13.37 2.22 -15.45
CA THR A 37 13.65 2.49 -14.03
C THR A 37 14.13 1.22 -13.31
N HIS A 38 14.51 1.36 -12.03
CA HIS A 38 14.86 0.23 -11.17
C HIS A 38 13.62 -0.24 -10.39
N TYR A 39 13.45 -1.55 -10.29
CA TYR A 39 12.43 -2.13 -9.44
C TYR A 39 12.97 -2.24 -8.02
N ILE A 40 12.40 -1.45 -7.11
CA ILE A 40 12.70 -1.45 -5.69
C ILE A 40 11.39 -1.70 -4.98
N GLU A 41 11.36 -2.69 -4.10
CA GLU A 41 10.14 -3.14 -3.45
C GLU A 41 10.27 -3.08 -1.93
N ASP A 42 9.13 -2.84 -1.29
CA ASP A 42 8.96 -2.95 0.15
C ASP A 42 7.58 -3.54 0.42
N SER A 43 7.36 -3.97 1.64
CA SER A 43 6.10 -4.52 2.11
C SER A 43 5.81 -3.93 3.48
N VAL A 44 4.64 -3.32 3.65
CA VAL A 44 4.20 -2.71 4.92
C VAL A 44 3.35 -3.66 5.75
N GLY A 45 3.50 -3.59 7.07
CA GLY A 45 2.67 -4.33 8.02
C GLY A 45 1.33 -3.65 8.25
N VAL A 46 0.24 -4.42 8.16
CA VAL A 46 -1.10 -4.02 8.61
C VAL A 46 -1.49 -4.91 9.78
N TYR A 47 -1.67 -4.32 10.96
CA TYR A 47 -1.95 -5.08 12.17
C TYR A 47 -3.45 -5.30 12.32
N LEU A 48 -3.81 -6.56 12.57
CA LEU A 48 -5.19 -6.98 12.79
C LEU A 48 -5.36 -7.43 14.24
N MET A 49 -6.53 -7.13 14.80
CA MET A 49 -6.95 -7.64 16.09
C MET A 49 -8.32 -8.31 15.97
N ARG A 50 -8.65 -9.16 16.95
CA ARG A 50 -10.00 -9.71 17.06
C ARG A 50 -10.97 -8.58 17.43
N ASP A 51 -12.16 -8.59 16.84
CA ASP A 51 -13.22 -7.63 17.14
C ASP A 51 -13.47 -7.54 18.67
N PRO A 52 -13.28 -6.36 19.28
CA PRO A 52 -13.48 -6.17 20.71
C PRO A 52 -14.94 -6.34 21.14
N ALA A 53 -15.91 -6.28 20.22
CA ALA A 53 -17.31 -6.61 20.50
C ALA A 53 -17.54 -8.12 20.72
N GLY A 54 -16.50 -8.95 20.62
CA GLY A 54 -16.56 -10.37 20.92
C GLY A 54 -16.96 -11.25 19.73
N SER A 55 -17.15 -10.67 18.54
CA SER A 55 -17.40 -11.43 17.32
C SER A 55 -16.12 -12.11 16.81
N ASN A 56 -16.25 -13.16 16.00
CA ASN A 56 -15.12 -13.85 15.37
C ASN A 56 -14.78 -13.20 14.02
N ARG A 57 -14.41 -11.92 14.07
CA ARG A 57 -13.99 -11.14 12.91
C ARG A 57 -12.65 -10.46 13.20
N TRP A 58 -11.85 -10.28 12.15
CA TRP A 58 -10.69 -9.42 12.18
C TRP A 58 -11.13 -7.97 11.99
N VAL A 59 -10.55 -7.08 12.77
CA VAL A 59 -10.63 -5.62 12.61
C VAL A 59 -9.21 -5.07 12.55
N LEU A 60 -9.04 -3.87 12.01
CA LEU A 60 -7.76 -3.17 12.07
C LEU A 60 -7.42 -2.88 13.52
N ASP A 61 -6.18 -3.17 13.91
CA ASP A 61 -5.63 -2.65 15.16
C ASP A 61 -5.50 -1.11 15.03
N PRO A 62 -5.96 -0.32 16.03
CA PRO A 62 -5.89 1.14 15.99
C PRO A 62 -4.51 1.72 15.70
N THR A 63 -3.43 0.98 16.01
CA THR A 63 -2.05 1.38 15.67
C THR A 63 -1.84 1.58 14.17
N THR A 64 -2.54 0.81 13.32
CA THR A 64 -2.45 0.91 11.85
C THR A 64 -2.99 2.24 11.30
N ILE A 65 -3.95 2.85 12.00
CA ILE A 65 -4.63 4.10 11.56
C ILE A 65 -4.29 5.28 12.49
N SER A 66 -3.18 5.19 13.22
CA SER A 66 -2.72 6.23 14.16
C SER A 66 -2.25 7.52 13.47
N GLY A 67 -2.08 7.50 12.15
CA GLY A 67 -1.50 8.58 11.35
C GLY A 67 0.02 8.45 11.17
N GLU A 68 0.67 7.56 11.93
CA GLU A 68 2.09 7.25 11.79
C GLU A 68 2.35 6.34 10.57
N ALA A 69 3.57 6.41 10.04
CA ALA A 69 4.00 5.55 8.94
C ALA A 69 3.92 4.06 9.33
N LEU A 70 3.47 3.22 8.42
CA LEU A 70 3.44 1.77 8.65
C LEU A 70 4.86 1.19 8.62
N ASP A 71 5.05 0.14 9.41
CA ASP A 71 6.34 -0.54 9.50
C ASP A 71 6.63 -1.37 8.25
N SER A 72 7.88 -1.32 7.77
CA SER A 72 8.36 -2.32 6.81
C SER A 72 8.38 -3.70 7.47
N THR A 73 7.93 -4.70 6.72
CA THR A 73 8.06 -6.12 7.05
C THR A 73 9.44 -6.67 6.71
N TYR A 74 10.24 -5.94 5.93
CA TYR A 74 11.62 -6.28 5.65
C TYR A 74 12.54 -5.75 6.75
N ALA A 75 13.33 -6.64 7.33
CA ALA A 75 14.21 -6.30 8.45
C ALA A 75 15.27 -5.22 8.12
N ASN A 76 15.62 -5.09 6.83
CA ASN A 76 16.65 -4.17 6.36
C ASN A 76 16.09 -3.05 5.45
N GLY A 77 14.77 -2.88 5.41
CA GLY A 77 14.08 -1.94 4.52
C GLY A 77 13.93 -2.45 3.08
N PRO A 78 13.73 -1.54 2.09
CA PRO A 78 13.42 -1.91 0.72
C PRO A 78 14.47 -2.81 0.08
N GLU A 79 14.00 -3.81 -0.68
CA GLU A 79 14.83 -4.78 -1.38
C GLU A 79 14.88 -4.48 -2.90
N HIS A 80 15.92 -4.99 -3.55
CA HIS A 80 16.15 -4.82 -5.00
C HIS A 80 16.49 -6.14 -5.72
N GLY A 81 16.34 -7.28 -5.03
CA GLY A 81 16.76 -8.59 -5.54
C GLY A 81 16.05 -9.03 -6.83
N ASN A 82 14.84 -8.52 -7.06
CA ASN A 82 14.05 -8.78 -8.26
C ASN A 82 14.30 -7.77 -9.40
N CYS A 83 15.25 -6.84 -9.26
CA CYS A 83 15.60 -5.92 -10.32
C CYS A 83 16.57 -6.54 -11.34
N GLU A 84 16.10 -6.77 -12.57
CA GLU A 84 16.91 -7.40 -13.63
C GLU A 84 17.71 -6.41 -14.49
N CYS A 85 18.04 -5.22 -13.98
CA CYS A 85 18.66 -4.16 -14.78
C CYS A 85 20.17 -4.36 -15.04
N GLY A 86 20.80 -5.34 -14.39
CA GLY A 86 22.24 -5.62 -14.48
C GLY A 86 23.15 -4.57 -13.83
N ARG A 87 22.61 -3.66 -13.00
CA ARG A 87 23.33 -2.54 -12.37
C ARG A 87 23.22 -2.56 -10.83
N PRO A 88 23.79 -3.57 -10.15
CA PRO A 88 23.55 -3.81 -8.72
C PRO A 88 23.95 -2.63 -7.82
N ASN A 89 25.05 -1.93 -8.12
CA ASN A 89 25.46 -0.75 -7.35
C ASN A 89 24.46 0.41 -7.45
N GLU A 90 23.76 0.53 -8.57
CA GLU A 90 22.73 1.56 -8.75
C GLU A 90 21.44 1.17 -8.01
N CYS A 91 21.05 -0.10 -8.06
CA CYS A 91 19.94 -0.65 -7.28
C CYS A 91 20.14 -0.41 -5.78
N GLU A 92 21.33 -0.76 -5.25
CA GLU A 92 21.69 -0.56 -3.84
C GLU A 92 21.55 0.91 -3.43
N ARG A 93 22.04 1.84 -4.27
CA ARG A 93 21.94 3.28 -4.02
C ARG A 93 20.49 3.75 -3.95
N ILE A 94 19.62 3.24 -4.83
CA ILE A 94 18.20 3.63 -4.87
C ILE A 94 17.44 3.00 -3.72
N ALA A 95 17.65 1.71 -3.41
CA ALA A 95 17.08 1.05 -2.24
C ALA A 95 17.44 1.80 -0.95
N SER A 96 18.72 2.15 -0.78
CA SER A 96 19.18 2.95 0.36
C SER A 96 18.56 4.35 0.39
N HIS A 97 18.32 4.97 -0.76
CA HIS A 97 17.63 6.25 -0.84
C HIS A 97 16.16 6.11 -0.41
N MET A 98 15.44 5.13 -0.95
CA MET A 98 14.05 4.82 -0.58
C MET A 98 13.94 4.58 0.93
N GLY A 99 14.72 3.65 1.49
CA GLY A 99 14.64 3.31 2.92
C GLY A 99 15.02 4.44 3.89
N ARG A 100 15.73 5.48 3.43
CA ARG A 100 16.13 6.63 4.29
C ARG A 100 15.26 7.86 4.11
N ARG A 101 14.60 8.00 2.97
CA ARG A 101 14.01 9.28 2.53
C ARG A 101 12.57 9.17 2.06
N ALA A 102 12.14 8.01 1.57
CA ALA A 102 10.74 7.78 1.28
C ALA A 102 10.08 7.28 2.57
N ALA A 103 9.20 8.10 3.14
CA ALA A 103 8.33 7.62 4.21
C ALA A 103 7.43 6.52 3.64
N LEU A 104 7.28 5.42 4.38
CA LEU A 104 6.25 4.43 4.09
C LEU A 104 4.87 5.05 4.32
N PRO A 105 3.84 4.60 3.59
CA PRO A 105 2.51 5.15 3.77
C PRO A 105 2.01 4.90 5.19
N ASN A 106 1.25 5.85 5.74
CA ASN A 106 0.37 5.56 6.87
C ASN A 106 -0.89 4.79 6.42
N GLY A 107 -1.78 4.44 7.35
CA GLY A 107 -3.01 3.70 7.04
C GLY A 107 -3.95 4.41 6.06
N GLU A 108 -4.07 5.74 6.12
CA GLU A 108 -4.93 6.51 5.21
C GLU A 108 -4.33 6.58 3.80
N GLU A 109 -3.03 6.83 3.70
CA GLU A 109 -2.29 6.86 2.44
C GLU A 109 -2.34 5.48 1.74
N LEU A 110 -2.19 4.39 2.52
CA LEU A 110 -2.33 3.03 1.99
C LEU A 110 -3.73 2.78 1.44
N LEU A 111 -4.78 3.27 2.11
CA LEU A 111 -6.15 3.16 1.63
C LEU A 111 -6.36 3.90 0.30
N VAL A 112 -5.81 5.10 0.16
CA VAL A 112 -5.85 5.86 -1.10
C VAL A 112 -5.10 5.12 -2.21
N MET A 113 -3.90 4.57 -1.92
CA MET A 113 -3.11 3.79 -2.88
C MET A 113 -3.87 2.56 -3.36
N LEU A 114 -4.49 1.81 -2.44
CA LEU A 114 -5.30 0.62 -2.76
C LEU A 114 -6.54 0.99 -3.59
N ALA A 115 -7.27 2.03 -3.20
CA ALA A 115 -8.43 2.50 -3.95
C ALA A 115 -8.03 2.88 -5.38
N THR A 116 -6.97 3.67 -5.54
CA THR A 116 -6.43 4.09 -6.84
C THR A 116 -6.04 2.89 -7.70
N ALA A 117 -5.29 1.93 -7.13
CA ALA A 117 -4.86 0.73 -7.85
C ALA A 117 -6.03 -0.17 -8.29
N LEU A 118 -7.13 -0.14 -7.54
CA LEU A 118 -8.36 -0.88 -7.85
C LEU A 118 -9.33 -0.09 -8.74
N GLY A 119 -9.04 1.18 -9.05
CA GLY A 119 -9.91 2.06 -9.83
C GLY A 119 -11.12 2.60 -9.07
N TYR A 120 -11.05 2.65 -7.74
CA TYR A 120 -12.08 3.26 -6.89
C TYR A 120 -11.75 4.72 -6.56
N GLU A 121 -12.80 5.53 -6.47
CA GLU A 121 -12.73 6.88 -5.90
C GLU A 121 -13.18 6.86 -4.44
N LEU A 122 -12.47 7.58 -3.58
CA LEU A 122 -12.83 7.74 -2.17
C LEU A 122 -13.56 9.06 -1.99
N HIS A 123 -14.77 8.99 -1.42
CA HIS A 123 -15.56 10.18 -1.08
C HIS A 123 -15.62 10.36 0.44
N PRO A 124 -15.26 11.53 0.98
CA PRO A 124 -15.44 11.83 2.39
C PRO A 124 -16.92 11.73 2.76
N ILE A 125 -17.23 11.12 3.89
CA ILE A 125 -18.58 11.22 4.44
C ILE A 125 -18.80 12.64 4.98
N SER A 126 -19.88 13.27 4.51
CA SER A 126 -20.36 14.59 4.95
C SER A 126 -21.04 14.53 6.30
#